data_AF-A0A7V9V0N0-F1
#
_entry.id   AF-A0A7V9V0N0-F1
#
_cell.length_a   1.000
_cell.length_b   1.000
_cell.length_c   1.000
_cell.angle_alpha   90.00
_cell.angle_beta   90.00
_cell.angle_gamma   90.00
#
_symmetry.space_group_name_H-M   'P 1'
#
loop_
_entity.id
_entity.type
_entity.pdbx_description
1 polymer ?
#
loop_
_entity_poly.entity_id
_entity_poly.type
_entity_poly.pdbx_seq_one_letter_code
_entity_poly.pdbx_strand_id
1 'polypeptide(L)'
;MPEVRSTFDGLVATRQIATCDAVKLELLHTARNGPELSARRLELDHLPQCPIGPVEFRRALDVHERLAHHGGLHHRRVKHPDLLIAAAAESAGVALLHYDAD
;
A
#
# COMPACT_ATOMS: atom_id res chain seq x y z
N MET A 1 1.49 -20.19 3.99
CA MET A 1 2.74 -20.59 4.64
C MET A 1 2.74 -20.08 6.09
N PRO A 2 2.70 -20.96 7.10
CA PRO A 2 2.59 -20.57 8.52
C PRO A 2 3.75 -19.69 9.01
N GLU A 3 4.95 -19.90 8.47
CA GLU A 3 6.17 -19.14 8.80
C GLU A 3 6.09 -17.67 8.35
N VAL A 4 5.56 -17.41 7.15
CA VAL A 4 5.32 -16.04 6.63
C VAL A 4 4.33 -15.31 7.54
N ARG A 5 3.26 -15.99 7.97
CA ARG A 5 2.27 -15.43 8.90
C ARG A 5 2.90 -15.06 10.24
N SER A 6 3.63 -15.99 10.86
CA SER A 6 4.28 -15.74 12.16
C SER A 6 5.28 -14.59 12.11
N THR A 7 6.04 -14.46 11.02
CA THR A 7 7.01 -13.37 10.82
C THR A 7 6.29 -12.03 10.66
N PHE A 8 5.26 -11.99 9.81
CA PHE A 8 4.45 -10.79 9.60
C PHE A 8 3.77 -10.34 10.88
N ASP A 9 3.15 -11.25 11.64
CA ASP A 9 2.48 -10.94 12.90
C ASP A 9 3.46 -10.36 13.93
N GLY A 10 4.70 -10.87 13.97
CA GLY A 10 5.78 -10.32 14.80
C GLY A 10 6.18 -8.89 14.39
N LEU A 11 6.29 -8.61 13.09
CA LEU A 11 6.58 -7.26 12.58
C LEU A 11 5.43 -6.28 12.85
N VAL A 12 4.18 -6.74 12.77
CA VAL A 12 2.99 -5.94 13.14
C VAL A 12 3.01 -5.63 14.63
N ALA A 13 3.22 -6.63 15.49
CA ALA A 13 3.26 -6.45 16.94
C ALA A 13 4.37 -5.48 17.40
N THR A 14 5.49 -5.46 16.68
CA THR A 14 6.61 -4.54 16.93
C THR A 14 6.51 -3.21 16.17
N ARG A 15 5.39 -2.93 15.49
CA ARG A 15 5.15 -1.71 14.70
C ARG A 15 6.18 -1.45 13.61
N GLN A 16 6.76 -2.50 13.05
CA GLN A 16 7.69 -2.45 11.93
C GLN A 16 6.99 -2.55 10.56
N ILE A 17 5.67 -2.79 10.55
CA ILE A 17 4.84 -2.72 9.35
C ILE A 17 4.12 -1.37 9.32
N ALA A 18 4.40 -0.57 8.29
CA ALA A 18 3.64 0.62 7.97
C ALA A 18 2.54 0.32 6.94
N THR A 19 1.52 1.18 6.89
CA THR A 19 0.47 1.17 5.88
C THR A 19 0.27 2.58 5.31
N CYS A 20 -0.61 2.74 4.33
CA CYS A 20 -1.05 4.04 3.83
C CYS A 20 -2.54 3.98 3.47
N ASP A 21 -3.14 5.13 3.17
CA ASP A 21 -4.58 5.18 2.88
C ASP A 21 -4.99 4.28 1.69
N ALA A 22 -4.13 4.12 0.68
CA ALA A 22 -4.39 3.22 -0.44
C ALA A 22 -4.45 1.74 0.01
N VAL A 23 -3.47 1.28 0.81
CA VAL A 23 -3.47 -0.09 1.38
C VAL A 23 -4.70 -0.30 2.28
N LYS A 24 -5.05 0.70 3.10
CA LYS A 24 -6.26 0.61 3.95
C LYS A 24 -7.52 0.40 3.12
N LEU A 25 -7.69 1.15 2.03
CA LEU A 25 -8.85 0.99 1.15
C LEU A 25 -8.95 -0.43 0.57
N GLU A 26 -7.82 -1.03 0.17
CA GLU A 26 -7.78 -2.41 -0.31
C GLU A 26 -8.17 -3.42 0.78
N LEU A 27 -7.59 -3.29 1.99
CA LEU A 27 -7.89 -4.20 3.10
C LEU A 27 -9.36 -4.08 3.56
N LEU A 28 -9.90 -2.87 3.57
CA LEU A 28 -11.28 -2.59 3.96
C LEU A 28 -12.30 -3.04 2.91
N HIS A 29 -11.90 -3.23 1.65
CA HIS A 29 -12.78 -3.72 0.58
C HIS A 29 -13.41 -5.09 0.90
N THR A 30 -12.76 -5.89 1.76
CA THR A 30 -13.24 -7.22 2.17
C THR A 30 -14.25 -7.18 3.32
N ALA A 31 -14.51 -6.01 3.92
CA ALA A 31 -15.50 -5.87 5.00
C ALA A 31 -16.91 -6.15 4.47
N ARG A 32 -17.71 -6.90 5.23
CA ARG A 32 -19.04 -7.37 4.76
C ARG A 32 -20.15 -6.37 5.05
N ASN A 33 -19.90 -5.36 5.88
CA ASN A 33 -20.86 -4.33 6.26
C ASN A 33 -20.16 -3.12 6.90
N GLY A 34 -20.92 -2.04 7.13
CA GLY A 34 -20.43 -0.80 7.72
C GLY A 34 -19.79 -0.97 9.11
N PRO A 35 -20.42 -1.66 10.08
CA PRO A 35 -19.80 -1.91 11.38
C PRO A 35 -18.45 -2.65 11.31
N GLU A 36 -18.35 -3.70 10.48
CA GLU A 36 -17.09 -4.42 10.27
C GLU A 36 -16.02 -3.50 9.66
N LEU A 37 -16.39 -2.68 8.69
CA LEU A 37 -15.49 -1.71 8.07
C LEU A 37 -14.96 -0.72 9.11
N SER A 38 -15.83 -0.13 9.92
CA SER A 38 -15.46 0.84 10.96
C SER A 38 -14.51 0.23 12.00
N ALA A 39 -14.79 -1.00 12.45
CA ALA A 39 -13.94 -1.71 13.40
C ALA A 39 -12.54 -1.97 12.82
N ARG A 40 -12.46 -2.50 11.59
CA ARG A 40 -11.18 -2.76 10.92
C ARG A 40 -10.41 -1.47 10.62
N ARG A 41 -11.10 -0.38 10.27
CA ARG A 41 -10.45 0.91 10.04
C ARG A 41 -9.74 1.38 11.30
N LEU A 42 -10.40 1.28 12.46
CA LEU A 42 -9.82 1.65 13.74
C LEU A 42 -8.57 0.82 14.07
N GLU A 43 -8.60 -0.49 13.79
CA GLU A 43 -7.44 -1.36 13.95
C GLU A 43 -6.26 -0.92 13.06
N LEU A 44 -6.53 -0.62 11.79
CA LEU A 44 -5.51 -0.17 10.82
C LEU A 44 -4.94 1.21 11.15
N ASP A 45 -5.70 2.07 11.83
CA ASP A 45 -5.24 3.39 12.30
C ASP A 45 -4.16 3.29 13.40
N HIS A 46 -3.99 2.11 14.03
CA HIS A 46 -2.91 1.87 15.01
C HIS A 46 -1.55 1.52 14.40
N LEU A 47 -1.49 1.26 13.10
CA LEU A 47 -0.24 1.01 12.39
C LEU A 47 0.45 2.36 12.04
N PRO A 48 1.79 2.41 11.94
CA PRO A 48 2.49 3.52 11.31
C PRO A 48 1.91 3.83 9.92
N GLN A 49 1.79 5.12 9.59
CA GLN A 49 1.18 5.59 8.35
C GLN A 49 2.20 6.30 7.48
N CYS A 50 2.43 5.80 6.27
CA CYS A 50 3.13 6.52 5.22
C CYS A 50 2.21 7.62 4.67
N PRO A 51 2.77 8.80 4.33
CA PRO A 51 1.98 9.92 3.84
C PRO A 51 1.37 9.59 2.48
N ILE A 52 0.15 10.08 2.25
CA ILE A 52 -0.46 10.21 0.92
C ILE A 52 -0.96 11.64 0.79
N GLY A 53 -0.26 12.44 0.00
CA GLY A 53 -0.61 13.82 -0.25
C GLY A 53 -0.20 14.29 -1.64
N PRO A 54 -0.23 15.61 -1.90
CA PRO A 54 0.09 16.16 -3.21
C PRO A 54 1.47 15.73 -3.76
N VAL A 55 2.45 15.50 -2.88
CA VAL A 55 3.79 15.05 -3.25
C VAL A 55 3.76 13.63 -3.81
N GLU A 56 3.12 12.70 -3.10
CA GLU A 56 3.03 11.30 -3.49
C GLU A 56 2.15 11.12 -4.73
N PHE A 57 1.07 11.91 -4.86
CA PHE A 57 0.27 11.92 -6.07
C PHE A 57 1.07 12.40 -7.29
N ARG A 58 1.86 13.46 -7.14
CA ARG A 58 2.74 13.94 -8.23
C ARG A 58 3.74 12.86 -8.61
N ARG A 59 4.36 12.23 -7.60
CA ARG A 59 5.33 11.16 -7.83
C ARG A 59 4.72 9.97 -8.56
N ALA A 60 3.51 9.56 -8.18
CA ALA A 60 2.78 8.48 -8.85
C ALA A 60 2.50 8.81 -10.34
N LEU A 61 2.14 10.06 -10.65
CA LEU A 61 1.95 10.53 -12.03
C LEU A 61 3.26 10.50 -12.83
N ASP A 62 4.37 10.98 -12.24
CA ASP A 62 5.69 10.95 -12.89
C ASP A 62 6.10 9.51 -13.24
N VAL A 63 5.86 8.56 -12.33
CA VAL A 63 6.14 7.13 -12.58
C VAL A 63 5.22 6.57 -13.66
N HIS A 64 3.92 6.92 -13.64
CA HIS A 64 2.98 6.48 -14.66
C HIS A 64 3.37 6.96 -16.06
N GLU A 65 3.77 8.23 -16.19
CA GLU A 65 4.29 8.80 -17.44
C GLU A 65 5.55 8.07 -17.91
N ARG A 66 6.51 7.82 -17.01
CA ARG A 66 7.73 7.05 -17.33
C ARG A 66 7.41 5.64 -17.83
N LEU A 67 6.42 4.96 -17.24
CA LEU A 67 5.96 3.65 -17.70
C LEU A 67 5.26 3.72 -19.07
N ALA A 68 4.64 4.84 -19.42
CA ALA A 68 4.07 5.04 -20.74
C ALA A 68 5.16 5.19 -21.81
N HIS A 69 6.26 5.88 -21.48
CA HIS A 69 7.42 6.05 -22.36
C HIS A 69 8.29 4.79 -22.51
N HIS A 70 8.28 3.87 -21.55
CA HIS A 70 9.06 2.63 -21.61
C HIS A 70 8.55 1.59 -22.62
N GLY A 71 7.43 1.87 -23.32
CA GLY A 71 6.83 0.95 -24.30
C GLY A 71 5.95 -0.12 -23.66
N GLY A 72 5.55 -1.14 -24.41
CA GLY A 72 4.86 -2.33 -23.87
C GLY A 72 3.48 -2.12 -23.24
N LEU A 73 2.92 -0.91 -23.28
CA LEU A 73 1.73 -0.50 -22.55
C LEU A 73 1.81 -0.76 -21.03
N HIS A 74 3.02 -0.68 -20.45
CA HIS A 74 3.25 -0.97 -19.03
C HIS A 74 2.40 -0.10 -18.10
N HIS A 75 2.21 1.18 -18.43
CA HIS A 75 1.30 2.08 -17.72
C HIS A 75 -0.14 1.58 -17.62
N ARG A 76 -0.61 0.70 -18.54
CA ARG A 76 -1.96 0.11 -18.50
C ARG A 76 -2.04 -1.17 -17.67
N ARG A 77 -0.92 -1.77 -17.31
CA ARG A 77 -0.85 -3.00 -16.52
C ARG A 77 -0.72 -2.73 -15.03
N VAL A 78 -0.06 -1.63 -14.67
CA VAL A 78 0.07 -1.20 -13.27
C VAL A 78 -1.26 -0.67 -12.74
N LYS A 79 -1.64 -1.05 -11.52
CA LYS A 79 -2.84 -0.49 -10.89
C LYS A 79 -2.50 0.87 -10.29
N HIS A 80 -3.44 1.82 -10.35
CA HIS A 80 -3.24 3.15 -9.77
C HIS A 80 -2.92 3.12 -8.26
N PRO A 81 -3.56 2.25 -7.43
CA PRO A 81 -3.16 2.09 -6.02
C PRO A 81 -1.70 1.68 -5.86
N ASP A 82 -1.18 0.75 -6.67
CA ASP A 82 0.22 0.29 -6.57
C ASP A 82 1.22 1.46 -6.75
N LEU A 83 0.93 2.38 -7.68
CA LEU A 83 1.75 3.57 -7.90
C LEU A 83 1.76 4.50 -6.68
N LEU A 84 0.60 4.67 -6.03
CA LEU A 84 0.47 5.49 -4.83
C LEU A 84 1.13 4.84 -3.61
N ILE A 85 1.03 3.52 -3.47
CA ILE A 85 1.68 2.75 -2.41
C ILE A 85 3.20 2.84 -2.56
N ALA A 86 3.71 2.68 -3.78
CA ALA A 86 5.13 2.83 -4.08
C ALA A 86 5.62 4.26 -3.78
N ALA A 87 4.87 5.29 -4.20
CA ALA A 87 5.22 6.67 -3.93
C ALA A 87 5.23 7.00 -2.42
N ALA A 88 4.27 6.49 -1.66
CA ALA A 88 4.22 6.64 -0.20
C ALA A 88 5.40 5.96 0.49
N ALA A 89 5.75 4.74 0.08
CA ALA A 89 6.90 4.02 0.62
C ALA A 89 8.23 4.73 0.29
N GLU A 90 8.40 5.19 -0.95
CA GLU A 90 9.55 5.99 -1.40
C GLU A 90 9.70 7.27 -0.57
N SER A 91 8.60 8.03 -0.39
CA SER A 91 8.58 9.28 0.40
C SER A 91 8.93 9.05 1.87
N ALA A 92 8.46 7.95 2.46
CA ALA A 92 8.74 7.58 3.84
C ALA A 92 10.10 6.89 4.05
N GLY A 93 10.85 6.59 2.98
CA GLY A 93 12.14 5.90 3.07
C GLY A 93 12.05 4.46 3.57
N VAL A 94 10.92 3.79 3.34
CA VAL A 94 10.67 2.41 3.80
C VAL A 94 10.64 1.44 2.61
N ALA A 95 11.02 0.19 2.87
CA ALA A 95 10.88 -0.86 1.87
C ALA A 95 9.41 -1.28 1.71
N LEU A 96 8.99 -1.53 0.46
CA LEU A 96 7.66 -2.03 0.16
C LEU A 96 7.64 -3.55 0.36
N LEU A 97 6.80 -4.03 1.28
CA LEU A 97 6.54 -5.44 1.46
C LEU A 97 5.44 -5.87 0.49
N HIS A 98 5.81 -6.62 -0.53
CA HIS A 98 4.87 -7.18 -1.50
C HIS A 98 4.85 -8.71 -1.39
N TYR A 99 3.67 -9.31 -1.46
CA TYR A 99 3.50 -10.75 -1.60
C TYR A 99 2.65 -11.01 -2.86
N ASP A 100 3.20 -10.63 -4.00
CA ASP A 100 2.82 -11.14 -5.32
C ASP A 100 4.05 -11.10 -6.23
N ALA A 101 3.99 -11.82 -7.35
CA ALA A 101 5.07 -11.91 -8.33
C ALA A 101 4.95 -10.91 -9.49
N ASP A 102 4.20 -9.82 -9.31
CA ASP A 102 4.03 -8.74 -10.29
C ASP A 102 5.23 -7.77 -10.34
#